data_AF-A0A7S0XWA3-F1
#
_entry.id   AF-A0A7S0XWA3-F1
#
_cell.length_a   1.000
_cell.length_b   1.000
_cell.length_c   1.000
_cell.angle_alpha   90.00
_cell.angle_beta   90.00
_cell.angle_gamma   90.00
#
_symmetry.space_group_name_H-M   'P 1'
#
loop_
_entity.id
_entity.type
_entity.pdbx_description
1 polymer ?
#
loop_
_entity_poly.entity_id
_entity_poly.type
_entity_poly.pdbx_seq_one_letter_code
_entity_poly.pdbx_strand_id
1 'polypeptide(L)'
;MYRPPRAHHCSTCGKCVLRMDHHCPWVNNCVGAANTKFFVLFLLYATLACFYYALLVFFFLVNFFKGKTLLHMKDLGAWLGLILCTVIVVFCLSLMVAGLFGWNVWLVARNETSQENYDKEVASAKARRPVRHPYDLGCVRNIKAVMGPHPWLWLVPVGPVGNILRYEKNRDFDEAEMKPLHGDLAV
;
A
#
# COMPACT_ATOMS: atom_id res chain seq x y z
N MET A 1 26.58 -9.57 9.86
CA MET A 1 25.81 -8.38 10.28
C MET A 1 24.51 -8.85 10.91
N TYR A 2 24.20 -8.43 12.13
CA TYR A 2 22.92 -8.76 12.78
C TYR A 2 21.78 -7.99 12.10
N ARG A 3 20.67 -8.68 11.81
CA ARG A 3 19.47 -8.11 11.17
C ARG A 3 18.41 -7.87 12.25
N PRO A 4 18.01 -6.60 12.51
CA PRO A 4 16.93 -6.32 13.46
C PRO A 4 15.62 -7.00 13.06
N PRO A 5 14.70 -7.23 14.00
CA PRO A 5 13.39 -7.79 13.68
C PRO A 5 12.69 -7.02 12.55
N ARG A 6 12.00 -7.75 11.67
CA ARG A 6 11.25 -7.22 10.50
C ARG A 6 12.12 -6.55 9.43
N ALA A 7 13.44 -6.50 9.58
CA ALA A 7 14.31 -5.95 8.55
C ALA A 7 14.57 -6.98 7.46
N HIS A 8 14.61 -6.57 6.19
CA HIS A 8 15.00 -7.45 5.08
C HIS A 8 16.04 -6.77 4.19
N HIS A 9 16.89 -7.58 3.54
CA HIS A 9 17.87 -7.06 2.59
C HIS A 9 17.24 -6.93 1.21
N CYS A 10 17.27 -5.74 0.64
CA CYS A 10 16.85 -5.51 -0.73
C CYS A 10 18.09 -5.53 -1.63
N SER A 11 18.17 -6.52 -2.51
CA SER A 11 19.25 -6.64 -3.50
C SER A 11 19.27 -5.46 -4.48
N THR A 12 18.10 -5.00 -4.93
CA THR A 12 17.97 -3.85 -5.83
C THR A 12 18.54 -2.56 -5.23
N CYS A 13 18.33 -2.33 -3.93
CA CYS A 13 18.87 -1.16 -3.24
C CYS A 13 20.25 -1.39 -2.62
N GLY A 14 20.77 -2.63 -2.62
CA GLY A 14 22.06 -2.99 -2.01
C GLY A 14 22.14 -2.76 -0.49
N LYS A 15 21.01 -2.74 0.23
CA LYS A 15 20.98 -2.41 1.67
C LYS A 15 19.87 -3.13 2.43
N CYS A 16 20.06 -3.26 3.74
CA CYS A 16 19.01 -3.71 4.66
C CYS A 16 18.02 -2.57 4.95
N VAL A 17 16.73 -2.88 4.85
CA VAL A 17 15.62 -1.95 5.09
C VAL A 17 14.85 -2.41 6.32
N LEU A 18 14.69 -1.52 7.30
CA LEU A 18 13.91 -1.78 8.52
C LEU A 18 12.43 -1.89 8.18
N ARG A 19 11.74 -2.90 8.76
CA ARG A 19 10.33 -3.20 8.47
C ARG A 19 10.06 -3.11 6.97
N MET A 20 10.85 -3.83 6.19
CA MET A 20 10.77 -3.78 4.74
C MET A 20 9.41 -4.32 4.29
N ASP A 21 8.71 -3.53 3.49
CA ASP A 21 7.46 -3.97 2.87
C ASP A 21 7.72 -4.53 1.48
N HIS A 22 8.25 -3.70 0.59
CA HIS A 22 8.68 -4.11 -0.75
C HIS A 22 9.65 -3.09 -1.35
N HIS A 23 10.34 -3.49 -2.41
CA HIS A 23 10.96 -2.52 -3.32
C HIS A 23 9.91 -2.08 -4.34
N CYS A 24 9.65 -0.78 -4.43
CA CYS A 24 8.64 -0.23 -5.31
C CYS A 24 9.32 0.47 -6.50
N PRO A 25 9.23 -0.07 -7.73
CA PRO A 25 9.82 0.55 -8.90
C PRO A 25 9.23 1.94 -9.20
N TRP A 26 7.96 2.16 -8.87
CA TRP A 26 7.23 3.40 -9.15
C TRP A 26 7.75 4.60 -8.38
N VAL A 27 8.29 4.39 -7.18
CA VAL A 27 8.95 5.43 -6.39
C VAL A 27 10.47 5.26 -6.35
N ASN A 28 11.00 4.33 -7.15
CA ASN A 28 12.40 3.95 -7.25
C ASN A 28 13.10 3.84 -5.89
N ASN A 29 12.41 3.23 -4.92
CA ASN A 29 12.88 3.14 -3.54
C ASN A 29 12.18 1.99 -2.81
N CYS A 30 12.79 1.53 -1.71
CA CYS A 30 12.11 0.62 -0.81
C CYS A 30 11.06 1.34 0.03
N VAL A 31 9.92 0.69 0.22
CA VAL A 31 8.92 1.04 1.22
C VAL A 31 9.22 0.24 2.48
N GLY A 32 9.33 0.92 3.61
CA GLY A 32 9.57 0.33 4.93
C GLY A 32 9.40 1.33 6.05
N ALA A 33 9.98 1.07 7.22
CA ALA A 33 9.68 1.81 8.46
C ALA A 33 9.73 3.34 8.33
N ALA A 34 10.69 3.87 7.56
CA ALA A 34 10.91 5.30 7.43
C ALA A 34 9.90 6.02 6.52
N ASN A 35 9.19 5.31 5.65
CA ASN A 35 8.34 5.91 4.62
C ASN A 35 6.99 5.19 4.39
N THR A 36 6.61 4.19 5.21
CA THR A 36 5.29 3.55 5.11
C THR A 36 4.15 4.58 5.14
N LYS A 37 4.19 5.55 6.06
CA LYS A 37 3.20 6.63 6.12
C LYS A 37 3.12 7.42 4.82
N PHE A 38 4.27 7.81 4.27
CA PHE A 38 4.33 8.56 3.01
C PHE A 38 3.77 7.75 1.85
N PHE A 39 4.04 6.45 1.80
CA PHE A 39 3.53 5.58 0.75
C PHE A 39 2.00 5.42 0.83
N VAL A 40 1.44 5.23 2.03
CA VAL A 40 -0.02 5.18 2.26
C VAL A 40 -0.68 6.50 1.83
N LEU A 41 -0.08 7.64 2.18
CA LEU A 41 -0.57 8.95 1.77
C LEU A 41 -0.45 9.20 0.27
N PHE A 42 0.65 8.78 -0.35
CA PHE A 42 0.83 8.81 -1.80
C PHE A 42 -0.31 8.06 -2.50
N LEU A 43 -0.63 6.84 -2.06
CA LEU A 43 -1.73 6.06 -2.61
C LEU A 43 -3.09 6.74 -2.38
N LEU A 44 -3.34 7.27 -1.19
CA LEU A 44 -4.58 8.02 -0.90
C LEU A 44 -4.76 9.20 -1.87
N TYR A 45 -3.75 10.05 -2.00
CA TYR A 45 -3.85 11.22 -2.88
C TYR A 45 -3.90 10.84 -4.35
N ALA A 46 -3.20 9.78 -4.76
CA ALA A 46 -3.30 9.25 -6.12
C ALA A 46 -4.72 8.72 -6.40
N THR A 47 -5.36 8.01 -5.46
CA THR A 47 -6.77 7.58 -5.58
C THR A 47 -7.71 8.78 -5.71
N LEU A 48 -7.55 9.80 -4.86
CA LEU A 48 -8.37 11.01 -4.91
C LEU A 48 -8.19 11.78 -6.23
N ALA A 49 -6.96 11.88 -6.73
CA ALA A 49 -6.65 12.51 -8.02
C ALA A 49 -7.27 11.74 -9.19
N CYS A 50 -7.19 10.41 -9.17
CA CYS A 50 -7.82 9.56 -10.18
C CYS A 50 -9.35 9.73 -10.19
N PHE A 51 -9.98 9.75 -9.01
CA PHE A 51 -11.42 9.98 -8.88
C PHE A 51 -11.82 11.38 -9.37
N TYR A 52 -11.07 12.42 -8.99
CA TYR A 52 -11.30 13.78 -9.47
C TYR A 52 -11.20 13.86 -11.00
N TYR A 53 -10.18 13.25 -11.60
CA TYR A 53 -10.03 13.23 -13.05
C TYR A 53 -11.14 12.42 -13.74
N ALA A 54 -11.58 11.31 -13.16
CA ALA A 54 -12.73 10.55 -13.66
C ALA A 54 -14.02 11.40 -13.68
N LEU A 55 -14.25 12.23 -12.65
CA LEU A 55 -15.37 13.18 -12.63
C LEU A 55 -15.25 14.21 -13.75
N LEU A 56 -14.05 14.77 -13.98
CA LEU A 56 -13.83 15.71 -15.09
C LEU A 56 -14.13 15.07 -16.45
N VAL A 57 -13.65 13.85 -16.68
CA VAL A 57 -13.95 13.08 -17.90
C VAL A 57 -15.44 12.83 -18.03
N PHE A 58 -16.13 12.46 -16.95
CA PHE A 58 -17.57 12.26 -16.95
C PHE A 58 -18.33 13.54 -17.36
N PHE A 59 -18.01 14.69 -16.75
CA PHE A 59 -18.64 15.96 -17.12
C PHE A 59 -18.31 16.39 -18.55
N PHE A 60 -17.09 16.15 -19.01
CA PHE A 60 -16.71 16.38 -20.41
C PHE A 60 -17.57 15.54 -21.35
N LEU A 61 -17.70 14.24 -21.11
CA LEU A 61 -18.53 13.33 -21.92
C LEU A 61 -20.00 13.78 -21.95
N VAL A 62 -20.57 14.16 -20.80
CA VAL A 62 -21.95 14.67 -20.73
C VAL A 62 -22.12 15.92 -21.61
N ASN A 63 -21.17 16.85 -21.60
CA ASN A 63 -21.22 18.05 -22.44
C ASN A 63 -20.96 17.74 -23.93
N PHE A 64 -20.11 16.76 -24.22
CA PHE A 64 -19.86 16.27 -25.58
C PHE A 64 -21.12 15.68 -26.20
N PHE A 65 -21.79 14.75 -25.51
CA PHE A 65 -23.03 14.13 -25.99
C PHE A 65 -24.22 15.09 -26.02
N LYS A 66 -24.19 16.19 -25.24
CA LYS A 66 -25.18 17.28 -25.34
C LYS A 66 -24.91 18.26 -26.49
N GLY A 67 -23.87 18.03 -27.30
CA GLY A 67 -23.51 18.92 -28.40
C GLY A 67 -22.98 20.28 -27.96
N LYS A 68 -22.61 20.45 -26.68
CA LYS A 68 -22.08 21.71 -26.12
C LYS A 68 -20.57 21.89 -26.36
N THR A 69 -19.92 20.89 -26.97
CA THR A 69 -18.48 20.88 -27.19
C THR A 69 -18.19 21.12 -28.66
N LEU A 70 -17.51 22.22 -28.98
CA LEU A 70 -17.08 22.56 -30.34
C LEU A 70 -15.80 21.78 -30.70
N LEU A 71 -15.94 20.49 -31.00
CA LEU A 71 -14.85 19.74 -31.62
C LEU A 71 -14.88 19.95 -33.14
N HIS A 72 -13.72 20.25 -33.71
CA HIS A 72 -13.58 20.44 -35.15
C HIS A 72 -13.90 19.12 -35.87
N MET A 73 -15.01 19.07 -36.59
CA MET A 73 -15.61 17.85 -37.17
C MET A 73 -14.74 17.12 -38.19
N LYS A 74 -13.60 17.70 -38.61
CA LYS A 74 -12.70 17.11 -39.61
C LYS A 74 -12.00 15.84 -39.11
N ASP A 75 -11.82 15.67 -37.80
CA ASP A 75 -11.07 14.55 -37.21
C ASP A 75 -11.88 13.77 -36.17
N LEU A 76 -13.21 13.63 -36.37
CA LEU A 76 -14.12 13.00 -35.40
C LEU A 76 -13.63 11.62 -34.92
N GLY A 77 -13.09 10.80 -35.82
CA GLY A 77 -12.54 9.48 -35.48
C GLY A 77 -11.34 9.54 -34.53
N ALA A 78 -10.42 10.50 -34.73
CA ALA A 78 -9.26 10.67 -33.87
C ALA A 78 -9.67 11.14 -32.46
N TRP A 79 -10.63 12.06 -32.37
CA TRP A 79 -11.17 12.52 -31.09
C TRP A 79 -11.90 11.42 -30.34
N LEU A 80 -12.71 10.60 -31.02
CA LEU A 80 -13.37 9.44 -30.41
C LEU A 80 -12.35 8.42 -29.90
N GLY A 81 -11.29 8.16 -30.67
CA GLY A 81 -10.18 7.30 -30.25
C GLY A 81 -9.49 7.82 -28.98
N LEU A 82 -9.16 9.11 -28.94
CA LEU A 82 -8.54 9.74 -27.78
C LEU A 82 -9.43 9.71 -26.53
N ILE A 83 -10.73 9.99 -26.69
CA ILE A 83 -11.71 9.93 -25.61
C ILE A 83 -11.80 8.49 -25.07
N LEU A 84 -11.92 7.51 -25.95
CA LEU A 84 -11.99 6.10 -25.55
C LEU A 84 -10.72 5.65 -24.81
N CYS A 85 -9.53 5.97 -25.36
CA CYS A 85 -8.26 5.70 -24.70
C CYS A 85 -8.19 6.37 -23.31
N THR A 86 -8.62 7.62 -23.20
CA THR A 86 -8.63 8.34 -21.92
C THR A 86 -9.55 7.64 -20.91
N VAL A 87 -10.79 7.30 -21.30
CA VAL A 87 -11.74 6.60 -20.41
C VAL A 87 -11.17 5.26 -19.92
N ILE A 88 -10.60 4.46 -20.83
CA ILE A 88 -10.01 3.16 -20.48
C ILE A 88 -8.84 3.34 -19.50
N VAL A 89 -7.91 4.23 -19.81
CA VAL A 89 -6.73 4.48 -18.96
C VAL A 89 -7.15 4.96 -17.57
N VAL A 90 -8.06 5.93 -17.50
CA VAL A 90 -8.53 6.46 -16.21
C VAL A 90 -9.24 5.40 -15.39
N PHE A 91 -10.10 4.59 -16.01
CA PHE A 91 -10.81 3.52 -15.33
C PHE A 91 -9.84 2.48 -14.76
N CYS A 92 -8.94 1.96 -15.60
CA CYS A 92 -7.96 0.94 -15.19
C CYS A 92 -7.01 1.47 -14.11
N LEU A 93 -6.48 2.69 -14.28
CA LEU A 93 -5.59 3.31 -13.31
C LEU A 93 -6.30 3.56 -11.98
N SER A 94 -7.54 4.06 -12.00
CA SER A 94 -8.34 4.29 -10.80
C SER A 94 -8.56 3.00 -10.01
N LEU A 95 -8.96 1.92 -10.70
CA LEU A 95 -9.17 0.62 -10.06
C LEU A 95 -7.88 0.07 -9.45
N MET A 96 -6.77 0.13 -10.20
CA MET A 96 -5.47 -0.35 -9.73
C MET A 96 -5.03 0.41 -8.47
N VAL A 97 -5.02 1.75 -8.52
CA VAL A 97 -4.54 2.57 -7.40
C VAL A 97 -5.46 2.47 -6.19
N ALA A 98 -6.78 2.45 -6.39
CA ALA A 98 -7.74 2.24 -5.30
C ALA A 98 -7.58 0.85 -4.64
N GLY A 99 -7.35 -0.19 -5.44
CA GLY A 99 -7.08 -1.53 -4.93
C GLY A 99 -5.78 -1.59 -4.11
N LEU A 100 -4.71 -0.98 -4.61
CA LEU A 100 -3.44 -0.87 -3.88
C LEU A 100 -3.59 -0.08 -2.58
N PHE A 101 -4.36 1.02 -2.59
CA PHE A 101 -4.64 1.80 -1.39
C PHE A 101 -5.42 0.96 -0.36
N GLY A 102 -6.48 0.28 -0.79
CA GLY A 102 -7.27 -0.60 0.08
C GLY A 102 -6.45 -1.72 0.71
N TRP A 103 -5.57 -2.35 -0.08
CA TRP A 103 -4.63 -3.36 0.40
C TRP A 103 -3.68 -2.82 1.48
N ASN A 104 -3.09 -1.65 1.26
CA ASN A 104 -2.20 -1.03 2.23
C ASN A 104 -2.92 -0.60 3.51
N VAL A 105 -4.16 -0.11 3.41
CA VAL A 105 -4.99 0.19 4.59
C VAL A 105 -5.25 -1.08 5.39
N TRP A 106 -5.56 -2.20 4.73
CA TRP A 106 -5.78 -3.48 5.39
C TRP A 106 -4.52 -3.98 6.12
N LEU A 107 -3.35 -3.93 5.47
CA LEU A 107 -2.07 -4.30 6.08
C LEU A 107 -1.72 -3.42 7.29
N VAL A 108 -1.90 -2.10 7.18
CA VAL A 108 -1.68 -1.15 8.28
C VAL A 108 -2.63 -1.46 9.45
N ALA A 109 -3.89 -1.80 9.18
CA ALA A 109 -4.85 -2.17 10.23
C ALA A 109 -4.45 -3.44 10.99
N ARG A 110 -3.63 -4.30 10.39
CA ARG A 110 -3.11 -5.56 10.98
C ARG A 110 -1.66 -5.46 11.46
N ASN A 111 -1.01 -4.30 11.28
CA ASN A 111 0.40 -4.08 11.55
C ASN A 111 1.33 -5.08 10.83
N GLU A 112 0.95 -5.47 9.63
CA GLU A 112 1.67 -6.39 8.77
C GLU A 112 2.35 -5.61 7.63
N THR A 113 3.46 -6.13 7.13
CA THR A 113 3.96 -5.82 5.79
C THR A 113 3.46 -6.88 4.80
N SER A 114 3.54 -6.60 3.51
CA SER A 114 3.18 -7.51 2.43
C SER A 114 3.98 -8.81 2.52
N GLN A 115 5.28 -8.71 2.83
CA GLN A 115 6.14 -9.87 3.06
C GLN A 115 5.69 -10.68 4.30
N GLU A 116 5.46 -10.02 5.43
CA GLU A 116 5.02 -10.69 6.65
C GLU A 116 3.63 -11.33 6.48
N ASN A 117 2.73 -10.69 5.74
CA ASN A 117 1.43 -11.27 5.44
C ASN A 117 1.60 -12.55 4.62
N TYR A 118 2.45 -12.55 3.59
CA TYR A 118 2.75 -13.76 2.83
C TYR A 118 3.30 -14.88 3.71
N ASP A 119 4.30 -14.58 4.54
CA ASP A 119 4.91 -15.56 5.45
C ASP A 119 3.87 -16.12 6.45
N LYS A 120 2.98 -15.26 6.96
CA LYS A 120 1.88 -15.63 7.85
C LYS A 120 0.85 -16.53 7.16
N GLU A 121 0.48 -16.25 5.92
CA GLU A 121 -0.44 -17.10 5.15
C GLU A 121 0.19 -18.48 4.86
N VAL A 122 1.49 -18.52 4.52
CA VAL A 122 2.23 -19.78 4.35
C VAL A 122 2.27 -20.57 5.66
N ALA A 123 2.54 -19.92 6.79
CA ALA A 123 2.51 -20.56 8.11
C ALA A 123 1.13 -21.09 8.47
N SER A 124 0.07 -20.33 8.17
CA SER A 124 -1.31 -20.73 8.40
C SER A 124 -1.70 -21.96 7.58
N ALA A 125 -1.28 -22.00 6.30
CA ALA A 125 -1.49 -23.14 5.43
C ALA A 125 -0.76 -24.40 5.94
N LYS A 126 0.52 -24.27 6.34
CA LYS A 126 1.30 -25.37 6.94
C LYS A 126 0.66 -25.88 8.23
N ALA A 127 0.23 -24.98 9.10
CA ALA A 127 -0.38 -25.31 10.39
C ALA A 127 -1.85 -25.76 10.27
N ARG A 128 -2.46 -25.65 9.08
CA ARG A 128 -3.90 -25.90 8.83
C ARG A 128 -4.83 -25.15 9.79
N ARG A 129 -4.41 -23.96 10.24
CA ARG A 129 -5.16 -23.09 11.15
C ARG A 129 -4.73 -21.64 10.92
N PRO A 130 -5.61 -20.65 11.17
CA PRO A 130 -5.22 -19.25 11.07
C PRO A 130 -4.17 -18.91 12.14
N VAL A 131 -3.02 -18.39 11.71
CA VAL A 131 -1.95 -17.89 12.58
C VAL A 131 -2.10 -16.38 12.73
N ARG A 132 -2.03 -15.88 13.96
CA ARG A 132 -2.04 -14.43 14.21
C ARG A 132 -0.66 -13.84 13.98
N HIS A 133 -0.62 -12.55 13.64
CA HIS A 133 0.65 -11.86 13.49
C HIS A 133 1.12 -11.33 14.86
N PRO A 134 2.38 -11.55 15.28
CA PRO A 134 2.89 -11.16 16.60
C PRO A 134 2.81 -9.65 16.89
N TYR A 135 2.75 -8.82 15.85
CA TYR A 135 2.69 -7.36 15.99
C TYR A 135 1.27 -6.79 15.88
N ASP A 136 0.24 -7.64 15.74
CA ASP A 136 -1.15 -7.18 15.74
C ASP A 136 -1.60 -6.85 17.17
N LEU A 137 -1.80 -5.55 17.43
CA LEU A 137 -2.20 -4.98 18.72
C LEU A 137 -3.66 -4.46 18.69
N GLY A 138 -4.40 -4.75 17.62
CA GLY A 138 -5.73 -4.20 17.33
C GLY A 138 -5.69 -2.94 16.45
N CYS A 139 -6.71 -2.79 15.60
CA CYS A 139 -6.73 -1.82 14.49
C CYS A 139 -6.28 -0.40 14.87
N VAL A 140 -6.81 0.16 15.96
CA VAL A 140 -6.50 1.54 16.37
C VAL A 140 -5.02 1.71 16.73
N ARG A 141 -4.44 0.76 17.47
CA ARG A 141 -3.03 0.80 17.87
C ARG A 141 -2.11 0.56 16.68
N ASN A 142 -2.50 -0.35 15.80
CA ASN A 142 -1.78 -0.65 14.56
C ASN A 142 -1.72 0.57 13.63
N ILE A 143 -2.85 1.25 13.42
CA ILE A 143 -2.89 2.49 12.62
C ILE A 143 -2.05 3.58 13.27
N LYS A 144 -2.15 3.79 14.59
CA LYS A 144 -1.32 4.78 15.31
C LYS A 144 0.17 4.50 15.20
N ALA A 145 0.58 3.22 15.12
CA ALA A 145 1.98 2.84 14.93
C ALA A 145 2.57 3.28 13.59
N VAL A 146 1.73 3.55 12.58
CA VAL A 146 2.15 4.04 11.25
C VAL A 146 1.87 5.54 11.09
N MET A 147 0.66 5.98 11.45
CA MET A 147 0.18 7.33 11.18
C MET A 147 0.60 8.36 12.25
N GLY A 148 0.93 7.88 13.45
CA GLY A 148 1.31 8.67 14.62
C GLY A 148 0.20 8.84 15.66
N PRO A 149 0.52 9.40 16.84
CA PRO A 149 -0.41 9.53 17.96
C PRO A 149 -1.45 10.65 17.74
N HIS A 150 -1.20 11.56 16.81
CA HIS A 150 -1.98 12.77 16.57
C HIS A 150 -2.81 12.65 15.28
N PRO A 151 -4.14 12.39 15.35
CA PRO A 151 -4.99 12.16 14.18
C PRO A 151 -5.03 13.33 13.18
N TRP A 152 -4.90 14.57 13.65
CA TRP A 152 -4.90 15.75 12.79
C TRP A 152 -3.67 15.84 11.87
N LEU A 153 -2.60 15.07 12.15
CA LEU A 153 -1.42 14.96 11.29
C LEU A 153 -1.44 13.70 10.41
N TRP A 154 -2.52 12.91 10.44
CA TRP A 154 -2.58 11.67 9.67
C TRP A 154 -2.58 11.97 8.18
N LEU A 155 -3.28 13.01 7.74
CA LEU A 155 -3.32 13.47 6.35
C LEU A 155 -2.20 14.45 6.00
N VAL A 156 -1.10 14.45 6.75
CA VAL A 156 0.05 15.32 6.45
C VAL A 156 1.30 14.45 6.34
N PRO A 157 2.11 14.61 5.27
CA PRO A 157 3.35 13.87 5.10
C PRO A 157 4.46 14.43 6.02
N VAL A 158 4.26 14.31 7.32
CA VAL A 158 5.28 14.53 8.35
C VAL A 158 5.98 13.21 8.68
N GLY A 159 7.23 13.32 9.12
CA GLY A 159 8.21 12.23 9.36
C GLY A 159 7.69 10.96 10.07
N PRO A 160 8.46 9.86 9.96
CA PRO A 160 8.11 8.61 10.63
C PRO A 160 7.98 8.83 12.14
N VAL A 161 6.96 8.21 12.72
CA VAL A 161 6.59 8.46 14.11
C VAL A 161 7.07 7.32 15.00
N GLY A 162 7.78 7.67 16.08
CA GLY A 162 8.25 6.71 17.08
C GLY A 162 9.56 6.01 16.73
N ASN A 163 9.90 4.98 17.52
CA ASN A 163 11.16 4.25 17.40
C ASN A 163 11.04 3.12 16.36
N ILE A 164 11.65 3.29 15.20
CA ILE A 164 11.64 2.30 14.10
C ILE A 164 12.52 1.06 14.33
N LEU A 165 13.26 1.01 15.44
CA LEU A 165 14.13 -0.11 15.81
C LEU A 165 13.46 -1.09 16.78
N ARG A 166 12.36 -0.68 17.44
CA ARG A 166 11.66 -1.51 18.43
C ARG A 166 10.17 -1.55 18.14
N TYR A 167 9.64 -2.76 18.02
CA TYR A 167 8.23 -3.00 17.77
C TYR A 167 7.62 -3.70 18.97
N GLU A 168 6.48 -3.20 19.45
CA GLU A 168 5.73 -3.85 20.51
C GLU A 168 5.07 -5.12 19.95
N LYS A 169 5.31 -6.26 20.62
CA LYS A 169 4.66 -7.53 20.33
C LYS A 169 3.40 -7.68 21.19
N ASN A 170 2.41 -8.37 20.64
CA ASN A 170 1.26 -8.82 21.40
C ASN A 170 1.71 -9.84 22.45
N ARG A 171 1.40 -9.59 23.73
CA ARG A 171 1.83 -10.44 24.86
C ARG A 171 1.11 -11.78 24.89
N ASP A 172 -0.07 -11.84 24.29
CA ASP A 172 -0.90 -13.04 24.23
C ASP A 172 -0.56 -13.90 23.00
N PHE A 173 0.43 -13.48 22.19
CA PHE A 173 0.91 -14.25 21.06
C PHE A 173 1.85 -15.37 21.52
N ASP A 174 1.49 -16.61 21.21
CA ASP A 174 2.36 -17.76 21.42
C ASP A 174 3.39 -17.86 20.28
N GLU A 175 4.68 -17.68 20.59
CA GLU A 175 5.75 -17.78 19.59
C GLU A 175 5.83 -19.17 18.93
N ALA A 176 5.25 -20.21 19.55
CA ALA A 176 5.10 -21.51 18.92
C ALA A 176 4.19 -21.51 17.69
N GLU A 177 3.32 -20.51 17.50
CA GLU A 177 2.49 -20.38 16.30
C GLU A 177 3.31 -20.08 15.03
N MET A 178 4.49 -19.47 15.17
CA MET A 178 5.41 -19.15 14.06
C MET A 178 6.51 -20.19 13.85
N LYS A 179 6.65 -21.21 14.72
CA LYS A 179 7.63 -22.30 14.55
C LYS A 179 7.61 -23.02 13.19
N PRO A 180 6.49 -23.14 12.43
CA PRO A 180 6.50 -23.77 11.10
C PRO A 180 7.35 -23.04 10.03
N LEU A 181 7.85 -21.83 10.31
CA LEU A 181 8.70 -21.04 9.41
C LEU A 181 10.20 -21.16 9.71
N HIS A 182 10.58 -21.39 10.97
CA HIS A 182 11.98 -21.36 11.41
C HIS A 182 12.71 -22.70 11.33
N GLY A 183 12.01 -23.79 11.02
CA GLY A 183 12.60 -25.13 10.87
C GLY A 183 13.44 -25.33 9.60
N ASP A 184 13.28 -24.47 8.58
CA ASP A 184 13.87 -24.68 7.25
C ASP A 184 14.91 -23.59 6.86
N LEU A 185 15.25 -22.65 7.75
CA LEU A 185 16.19 -21.55 7.48
C LEU A 185 17.52 -21.65 8.25
N ALA A 186 17.85 -22.85 8.75
CA ALA A 186 19.18 -23.18 9.23
C ALA A 186 19.99 -23.85 8.10
N VAL A 187 20.35 -23.07 7.09
CA VAL A 187 21.46 -23.33 6.16
C VAL A 187 22.19 -22.02 5.89
#